data_AF-C5KJ48-F1
#
_entry.id   AF-C5KJ48-F1
#
_cell.length_a   1.000
_cell.length_b   1.000
_cell.length_c   1.000
_cell.angle_alpha   90.00
_cell.angle_beta   90.00
_cell.angle_gamma   90.00
#
_symmetry.space_group_name_H-M   'P 1'
#
loop_
_entity.id
_entity.type
_entity.pdbx_description
1 polymer ?
#
loop_
_entity_poly.entity_id
_entity_poly.type
_entity_poly.pdbx_seq_one_letter_code
_entity_poly.pdbx_strand_id
1 'polypeptide(L)'
;MPVDLLDRLVIIRTLPYSVDEIIQIVAIRAQTEGLIVGEEAMELLGKVGHVTSLRYCLQLLAPAAVVAATYGRENRVEKSDIEEIDGLFFDAKSSARMLIEHKDKYIS
;
A
#
# COMPACT_ATOMS: atom_id res chain seq x y z
N MET A 1 -8.05 -1.84 28.66
CA MET A 1 -6.89 -1.59 29.55
C MET A 1 -7.40 -1.13 30.90
N PRO A 2 -6.84 -1.59 32.02
CA PRO A 2 -7.20 -1.11 33.35
C PRO A 2 -6.78 0.36 33.54
N VAL A 3 -7.59 1.12 34.26
CA VAL A 3 -7.44 2.59 34.43
C VAL A 3 -6.18 3.01 35.17
N ASP A 4 -5.71 2.24 36.16
CA ASP A 4 -4.46 2.50 36.91
C ASP A 4 -3.22 2.51 36.00
N LEU A 5 -3.27 1.79 34.88
CA LEU A 5 -2.18 1.78 33.90
C LEU A 5 -2.22 3.02 33.00
N LEU A 6 -3.41 3.58 32.70
CA LEU A 6 -3.55 4.79 31.89
C LEU A 6 -2.97 6.02 32.61
N ASP A 7 -3.15 6.09 33.93
CA ASP A 7 -2.65 7.21 34.75
C ASP A 7 -1.12 7.27 34.83
N ARG A 8 -0.43 6.17 34.51
CA ARG A 8 1.05 6.06 34.51
C ARG A 8 1.67 6.22 33.12
N LEU A 9 0.87 6.48 32.08
CA LEU A 9 1.33 6.54 30.70
C LEU A 9 1.25 7.96 30.12
N VAL A 10 2.29 8.34 29.39
CA VAL A 10 2.24 9.51 28.50
C VAL A 10 1.75 9.05 27.14
N ILE A 11 0.54 9.47 26.76
CA ILE A 11 -0.07 9.10 25.48
C ILE A 11 0.28 10.16 24.44
N ILE A 12 1.08 9.79 23.44
CA ILE A 12 1.36 10.63 22.26
C ILE A 12 0.48 10.14 21.12
N ARG A 13 -0.38 11.01 20.60
CA ARG A 13 -1.28 10.68 19.48
C ARG A 13 -0.56 10.92 18.16
N THR A 14 -0.62 9.95 17.26
CA THR A 14 -0.22 10.11 15.86
C THR A 14 -1.43 10.45 15.01
N LEU A 15 -1.23 11.28 13.99
CA LEU A 15 -2.27 11.63 13.02
C LEU A 15 -2.10 10.79 11.74
N PRO A 16 -3.18 10.54 10.97
CA PRO A 16 -3.07 9.95 9.65
C PRO A 16 -2.22 10.82 8.71
N TYR A 17 -1.46 10.17 7.84
CA TYR A 17 -0.69 10.86 6.81
C TYR A 17 -1.62 11.44 5.74
N SER A 18 -1.27 12.63 5.25
CA SER A 18 -1.79 13.24 4.04
C SER A 18 -1.28 12.49 2.79
N VAL A 19 -1.92 12.74 1.64
CA VAL A 19 -1.52 12.13 0.36
C VAL A 19 -0.07 12.50 0.01
N ASP A 20 0.32 13.76 0.23
CA ASP A 20 1.68 14.23 -0.06
C ASP A 20 2.73 13.54 0.82
N GLU A 21 2.44 13.33 2.10
CA GLU A 21 3.31 12.58 3.01
C GLU A 21 3.41 11.10 2.59
N ILE A 22 2.31 10.49 2.13
CA ILE A 22 2.32 9.12 1.61
C ILE A 22 3.25 9.03 0.39
N ILE A 23 3.13 9.96 -0.56
CA ILE A 23 4.00 10.01 -1.76
C ILE A 23 5.47 10.12 -1.34
N GLN A 24 5.80 10.98 -0.37
CA GLN A 24 7.17 11.12 0.14
C GLN A 24 7.69 9.83 0.78
N ILE A 25 6.88 9.17 1.62
CA ILE A 25 7.28 7.91 2.26
C ILE A 25 7.53 6.82 1.21
N VAL A 26 6.65 6.72 0.21
CA VAL A 26 6.79 5.78 -0.92
C VAL A 26 8.04 6.12 -1.73
N ALA A 27 8.36 7.39 -1.94
CA ALA A 27 9.55 7.82 -2.67
C ALA A 27 10.84 7.38 -1.97
N ILE A 28 10.91 7.59 -0.65
CA ILE A 28 12.03 7.13 0.18
C ILE A 28 12.16 5.61 0.10
N ARG A 29 11.03 4.88 0.12
CA ARG A 29 11.05 3.43 0.01
C ARG A 29 11.56 2.96 -1.36
N ALA A 30 11.04 3.53 -2.44
CA ALA A 30 11.48 3.22 -3.80
C ALA A 30 12.99 3.46 -3.97
N GLN A 31 13.51 4.58 -3.47
CA GLN A 31 14.95 4.85 -3.45
C GLN A 31 15.75 3.81 -2.66
N THR A 32 15.23 3.38 -1.51
CA THR A 32 15.88 2.35 -0.67
C THR A 32 15.95 0.99 -1.37
N GLU A 33 14.96 0.68 -2.20
CA GLU A 33 14.90 -0.56 -2.98
C GLU A 33 15.59 -0.44 -4.35
N GLY A 34 16.14 0.73 -4.70
CA GLY A 34 16.80 0.96 -5.97
C GLY A 34 15.83 1.04 -7.17
N LEU A 35 14.57 1.36 -6.92
CA LEU A 35 13.51 1.45 -7.92
C LEU A 35 13.34 2.88 -8.43
N ILE A 36 13.20 3.02 -9.75
CA ILE A 36 12.85 4.24 -10.45
C ILE A 36 11.35 4.18 -10.76
N VAL A 37 10.55 4.91 -9.98
CA VAL A 37 9.10 4.95 -10.15
C VAL A 37 8.72 6.21 -10.95
N GLY A 38 7.91 6.05 -12.00
CA GLY A 38 7.43 7.18 -12.78
C GLY A 38 6.52 8.11 -11.98
N GLU A 39 6.47 9.40 -12.35
CA GLU A 39 5.68 10.42 -11.64
C GLU A 39 4.19 10.05 -11.56
N GLU A 40 3.59 9.62 -12.67
CA GLU A 40 2.19 9.17 -12.69
C GLU A 40 1.94 7.94 -11.80
N ALA A 41 2.93 7.05 -11.67
CA ALA A 41 2.83 5.87 -10.79
C ALA A 41 2.91 6.29 -9.32
N MET A 42 3.74 7.29 -8.99
CA MET A 42 3.82 7.87 -7.65
C MET A 42 2.51 8.53 -7.23
N GLU A 43 1.89 9.30 -8.13
CA GLU A 43 0.57 9.91 -7.86
C GLU A 43 -0.52 8.85 -7.64
N LEU A 44 -0.51 7.78 -8.44
CA LEU A 44 -1.44 6.67 -8.29
C LEU A 44 -1.25 5.97 -6.93
N LEU A 45 -0.01 5.65 -6.55
CA LEU A 45 0.33 5.05 -5.26
C LEU A 45 -0.12 5.92 -4.09
N GLY A 46 0.01 7.25 -4.20
CA GLY A 46 -0.50 8.19 -3.20
C GLY A 46 -2.02 8.07 -2.99
N LYS A 47 -2.79 8.01 -4.09
CA LYS A 47 -4.25 7.85 -4.05
C LYS A 47 -4.65 6.48 -3.49
N VAL A 48 -4.01 5.40 -3.95
CA VAL A 48 -4.24 4.04 -3.45
C VAL A 48 -3.97 3.98 -1.95
N GLY A 49 -2.91 4.62 -1.46
CA GLY A 49 -2.50 4.57 -0.06
C GLY A 49 -3.44 5.32 0.87
N HIS A 50 -4.07 6.36 0.35
CA HIS A 50 -5.11 7.10 1.05
C HIS A 50 -6.42 6.30 1.17
N VAL A 51 -6.82 5.58 0.13
CA VAL A 51 -8.05 4.76 0.12
C VAL A 51 -7.89 3.47 0.93
N THR A 52 -6.74 2.83 0.82
CA THR A 52 -6.44 1.51 1.41
C THR A 52 -5.64 1.67 2.71
N SER A 53 -4.32 1.58 2.63
CA SER A 53 -3.36 1.82 3.70
C SER A 53 -1.95 2.05 3.12
N LEU A 54 -1.11 2.80 3.84
CA LEU A 54 0.30 2.97 3.50
C LEU A 54 1.04 1.64 3.34
N ARG A 55 0.73 0.64 4.18
CA ARG A 55 1.34 -0.69 4.11
C ARG A 55 1.08 -1.37 2.77
N TYR A 56 -0.15 -1.30 2.29
CA TYR A 56 -0.54 -1.92 1.02
C TYR A 56 0.23 -1.30 -0.14
N CYS A 57 0.32 0.04 -0.23
CA CYS A 57 1.12 0.70 -1.26
C CYS A 57 2.59 0.32 -1.27
N LEU A 58 3.22 0.21 -0.10
CA LEU A 58 4.61 -0.23 -0.01
C LEU A 58 4.77 -1.69 -0.46
N GLN A 59 3.76 -2.53 -0.21
CA GLN A 59 3.76 -3.92 -0.66
C GLN A 59 3.56 -4.07 -2.16
N LEU A 60 2.94 -3.10 -2.85
CA LEU A 60 2.78 -3.11 -4.30
C LEU A 60 4.10 -2.84 -5.06
N LEU A 61 5.07 -2.15 -4.45
CA LEU A 61 6.34 -1.80 -5.11
C LEU A 61 7.15 -3.02 -5.54
N ALA A 62 7.28 -4.02 -4.66
CA ALA A 62 8.04 -5.23 -4.93
C ALA A 62 7.47 -6.08 -6.10
N PRO A 63 6.18 -6.46 -6.13
CA PRO A 63 5.60 -7.18 -7.27
C PRO A 63 5.56 -6.31 -8.53
N ALA A 64 5.37 -5.00 -8.42
CA ALA A 64 5.43 -4.10 -9.59
C ALA A 64 6.83 -4.05 -10.22
N ALA A 65 7.89 -4.11 -9.40
CA ALA A 65 9.25 -4.23 -9.90
C ALA A 65 9.50 -5.56 -10.63
N VAL A 66 8.92 -6.66 -10.14
CA VAL A 66 8.98 -7.97 -10.81
C VAL A 66 8.27 -7.92 -12.15
N VAL A 67 7.06 -7.34 -12.21
CA VAL A 67 6.31 -7.18 -13.47
C VAL A 67 7.05 -6.30 -14.46
N ALA A 68 7.59 -5.16 -14.02
CA ALA A 68 8.44 -4.33 -14.87
C ALA A 68 9.61 -5.12 -15.47
N ALA A 69 10.29 -5.94 -14.65
CA ALA A 69 11.37 -6.80 -15.11
C ALA A 69 10.90 -7.84 -16.14
N THR A 70 9.70 -8.40 -16.01
CA THR A 70 9.14 -9.32 -17.03
C THR A 70 8.88 -8.64 -18.37
N TYR A 71 8.63 -7.33 -18.37
CA TYR A 71 8.51 -6.50 -19.58
C TYR A 71 9.86 -5.99 -20.12
N GLY A 72 10.99 -6.46 -19.56
CA GLY A 72 12.33 -6.04 -19.96
C GLY A 72 12.73 -4.64 -19.46
N ARG A 73 11.97 -4.07 -18.52
CA ARG A 73 12.28 -2.79 -17.85
C ARG A 73 12.88 -3.10 -16.47
N GLU A 74 14.21 -3.11 -16.38
CA GLU A 74 14.87 -3.30 -15.09
C GLU A 74 14.71 -2.07 -14.19
N ASN A 75 14.27 -2.29 -12.95
CA ASN A 75 14.15 -1.27 -11.91
C ASN A 75 13.32 -0.03 -12.28
N ARG A 76 12.50 -0.08 -13.34
CA ARG A 76 11.66 1.05 -13.78
C ARG A 76 10.19 0.67 -13.73
N VAL A 77 9.49 1.20 -12.73
CA VAL A 77 8.06 0.95 -12.51
C VAL A 77 7.24 2.09 -13.12
N GLU A 78 6.32 1.75 -13.99
CA GLU A 78 5.38 2.68 -14.60
C GLU A 78 3.95 2.46 -14.08
N LYS A 79 3.06 3.38 -14.44
CA LYS A 79 1.69 3.38 -13.92
C LYS A 79 0.94 2.10 -14.27
N SER A 80 1.14 1.55 -15.47
CA SER A 80 0.51 0.31 -15.92
C SER A 80 0.88 -0.89 -15.04
N ASP A 81 2.12 -0.93 -14.53
CA ASP A 81 2.58 -2.01 -13.67
C ASP A 81 1.86 -1.97 -12.32
N ILE A 82 1.64 -0.76 -11.79
CA ILE A 82 0.86 -0.56 -10.55
C ILE A 82 -0.61 -0.93 -10.75
N GLU A 83 -1.23 -0.51 -11.87
CA GLU A 83 -2.63 -0.85 -12.17
C GLU A 83 -2.84 -2.36 -12.34
N GLU A 84 -1.90 -3.05 -12.97
CA GLU A 84 -1.95 -4.51 -13.11
C GLU A 84 -1.83 -5.20 -11.74
N ILE A 85 -0.84 -4.82 -10.92
CA ILE A 85 -0.65 -5.41 -9.60
C ILE A 85 -1.83 -5.10 -8.66
N ASP A 86 -2.39 -3.89 -8.70
CA ASP A 86 -3.57 -3.54 -7.88
C ASP A 86 -4.82 -4.33 -8.31
N GLY A 87 -4.90 -4.78 -9.57
CA GLY A 87 -5.93 -5.72 -10.01
C GLY A 87 -5.70 -7.18 -9.56
N LEU A 88 -4.44 -7.57 -9.32
CA LEU A 88 -4.07 -8.94 -8.93
C LEU A 88 -4.04 -9.14 -7.41
N PHE A 89 -3.64 -8.12 -6.66
CA PHE A 89 -3.54 -8.16 -5.21
C PHE A 89 -4.69 -7.37 -4.60
N PHE A 90 -5.30 -7.88 -3.53
CA PHE A 90 -6.40 -7.20 -2.86
C PHE A 90 -5.95 -6.62 -1.52
N ASP A 91 -6.41 -5.41 -1.21
CA ASP A 91 -6.28 -4.85 0.12
C ASP A 91 -7.24 -5.54 1.11
N ALA A 92 -6.95 -5.43 2.40
CA ALA A 92 -7.73 -6.10 3.44
C ALA A 92 -9.24 -5.76 3.42
N LYS A 93 -9.63 -4.53 3.06
CA LYS A 93 -11.04 -4.14 2.97
C LYS A 93 -11.71 -4.82 1.79
N SER A 94 -11.06 -4.84 0.63
CA SER A 94 -11.57 -5.52 -0.57
C SER A 94 -11.67 -7.03 -0.37
N SER A 95 -10.67 -7.65 0.27
CA SER A 95 -10.72 -9.08 0.62
C SER A 95 -11.86 -9.40 1.59
N ALA A 96 -12.08 -8.57 2.62
CA ALA A 96 -13.18 -8.75 3.56
C ALA A 96 -14.55 -8.63 2.88
N ARG A 97 -14.68 -7.69 1.93
CA ARG A 97 -15.91 -7.53 1.15
C ARG A 97 -16.19 -8.76 0.29
N MET A 98 -15.17 -9.29 -0.40
CA MET A 98 -15.30 -10.50 -1.22
C MET A 98 -15.75 -11.71 -0.38
N LEU A 99 -15.21 -11.87 0.82
CA LEU A 99 -15.63 -12.92 1.77
C LEU A 99 -17.10 -12.78 2.17
N ILE A 100 -17.57 -11.54 2.38
CA ILE A 100 -18.97 -11.25 2.73
C ILE A 100 -19.93 -11.54 1.56
N GLU A 101 -19.54 -11.16 0.34
CA GLU A 101 -20.34 -11.39 -0.88
C GLU A 101 -20.41 -12.87 -1.28
N HIS A 102 -19.42 -13.67 -0.85
CA HIS A 102 -19.34 -15.10 -1.16
C HIS A 102 -19.44 -16.00 0.07
N LYS A 103 -20.15 -15.56 1.12
CA LYS A 103 -20.32 -16.31 2.39
C LYS A 103 -20.69 -17.79 2.20
N ASP A 104 -21.53 -18.10 1.23
CA ASP A 104 -21.99 -19.48 0.97
C ASP A 104 -20.86 -20.43 0.54
N LYS A 105 -19.72 -19.89 0.10
CA LYS A 105 -18.53 -20.66 -0.31
C LYS A 105 -17.53 -20.86 0.83
N TYR A 106 -17.70 -20.19 1.97
CA TYR A 106 -16.76 -20.21 3.08
C TYR A 106 -17.37 -20.85 4.32
N ILE A 107 -16.56 -21.61 5.05
CA ILE A 107 -16.96 -22.26 6.29
C ILE A 107 -16.98 -21.19 7.40
N SER A 108 -18.05 -21.18 8.20
CA SER A 108 -18.16 -20.36 9.42
C SER A 108 -17.48 -20.98 10.62
#